data_AF-A0A9E2CIT2-F1
#
_entry.id   AF-A0A9E2CIT2-F1
#
_cell.length_a   1.000
_cell.length_b   1.000
_cell.length_c   1.000
_cell.angle_alpha   90.00
_cell.angle_beta   90.00
_cell.angle_gamma   90.00
#
_symmetry.space_group_name_H-M   'P 1'
#
loop_
_entity.id
_entity.type
_entity.pdbx_description
1 polymer ?
#
loop_
_entity_poly.entity_id
_entity_poly.type
_entity_poly.pdbx_seq_one_letter_code
_entity_poly.pdbx_strand_id
1 'polypeptide(L)'
;DEFFVPLVGQTPDAPFLLDIRYTVPSGSLRLACPEFPSEPAAQKTYLGVYLPPELVFLGSVGQWTDELWWRFGDSVGFKFYPRRYDSDLVSWVTQDVGVTGDPGETFQTDGRFHLFSTLRPLPPPEGDLTLVAIDEDLLSFLIFVVVVVGGLILLRYSAAPRFFVLGAFVAVLVLLGVFLPTFSRQIVGAVLSCAILTVMVLWLVQYYAWIRPHDPDLIARKETRQQVRLARLRTKLAPTPATSVPGALPPSGTLYDPGKQADQSGKTTDDRPDGSEQRKGGPQNE
;
A
#
# COMPACT_ATOMS: atom_id res chain seq x y z
N ASP A 1 -14.60 11.37 -41.73
CA ASP A 1 -14.25 10.80 -43.04
C ASP A 1 -14.88 9.42 -43.17
N GLU A 2 -15.31 9.06 -44.37
CA GLU A 2 -15.86 7.74 -44.68
C GLU A 2 -14.77 6.88 -45.33
N PHE A 3 -14.64 5.63 -44.89
CA PHE A 3 -13.65 4.68 -45.41
C PHE A 3 -14.36 3.44 -45.95
N PHE A 4 -14.04 3.05 -47.17
CA PHE A 4 -14.61 1.87 -47.83
C PHE A 4 -13.60 0.73 -47.78
N VAL A 5 -13.93 -0.35 -47.08
CA VAL A 5 -13.14 -1.58 -47.04
C VAL A 5 -13.64 -2.53 -48.14
N PRO A 6 -12.86 -2.80 -49.20
CA PRO A 6 -13.31 -3.66 -50.29
C PRO A 6 -13.27 -5.14 -49.87
N LEU A 7 -14.44 -5.73 -49.61
CA LEU A 7 -14.60 -7.16 -49.27
C LEU A 7 -14.48 -8.10 -50.50
N VAL A 8 -13.69 -7.72 -51.50
CA VAL A 8 -13.58 -8.45 -52.77
C VAL A 8 -12.90 -9.80 -52.53
N GLY A 9 -13.60 -10.88 -52.87
CA GLY A 9 -13.14 -12.26 -52.66
C GLY A 9 -13.65 -12.92 -51.37
N GLN A 10 -14.36 -12.19 -50.50
CA GLN A 10 -15.07 -12.77 -49.36
C GLN A 10 -16.40 -13.41 -49.80
N THR A 11 -16.83 -14.45 -49.08
CA THR A 11 -18.12 -15.10 -49.32
C THR A 11 -19.20 -14.36 -48.52
N PRO A 12 -20.37 -13.98 -49.09
CA PRO A 12 -21.34 -13.07 -48.45
C PRO A 12 -21.86 -13.45 -47.05
N ASP A 13 -21.77 -14.72 -46.65
CA ASP A 13 -22.25 -15.24 -45.36
C ASP A 13 -21.14 -15.90 -44.51
N ALA A 14 -19.87 -15.76 -44.90
CA ALA A 14 -18.74 -16.32 -44.15
C ALA A 14 -18.27 -15.37 -43.04
N PRO A 15 -17.92 -15.87 -41.84
CA PRO A 15 -17.27 -15.05 -40.83
C PRO A 15 -15.88 -14.63 -41.32
N PHE A 16 -15.55 -13.35 -41.17
CA PHE A 16 -14.23 -12.81 -41.47
C PHE A 16 -13.75 -11.90 -40.34
N LEU A 17 -12.43 -11.74 -40.23
CA LEU A 17 -11.82 -10.78 -39.30
C LEU A 17 -11.53 -9.46 -40.02
N LEU A 18 -11.87 -8.35 -39.36
CA LEU A 18 -11.48 -7.01 -39.75
C LEU A 18 -10.65 -6.39 -38.61
N ASP A 19 -9.35 -6.24 -38.84
CA ASP A 19 -8.45 -5.46 -37.98
C ASP A 19 -8.37 -4.02 -38.51
N ILE A 20 -8.56 -3.03 -37.63
CA ILE A 20 -8.50 -1.61 -37.95
C ILE A 20 -7.58 -0.93 -36.94
N ARG A 21 -6.47 -0.38 -37.43
CA ARG A 21 -5.46 0.31 -36.63
C ARG A 21 -5.42 1.78 -37.04
N TYR A 22 -5.51 2.66 -36.06
CA TYR A 22 -5.50 4.11 -36.25
C TYR A 22 -4.81 4.80 -35.06
N THR A 23 -4.16 5.92 -35.32
CA THR A 23 -3.62 6.79 -34.27
C THR A 23 -4.62 7.89 -33.93
N VAL A 24 -4.77 8.18 -32.65
CA VAL A 24 -5.59 9.32 -32.16
C VAL A 24 -4.66 10.52 -31.88
N PRO A 25 -5.06 11.78 -32.16
CA PRO A 25 -4.26 12.95 -31.81
C PRO A 25 -3.83 12.99 -30.35
N SER A 26 -2.57 13.36 -30.12
CA SER A 26 -1.95 13.44 -28.78
C SER A 26 -2.80 14.27 -27.81
N GLY A 27 -3.13 13.68 -26.66
CA GLY A 27 -3.95 14.32 -25.62
C GLY A 27 -5.44 14.01 -25.69
N SER A 28 -5.95 13.40 -26.76
CA SER A 28 -7.28 12.80 -26.72
C SER A 28 -7.22 11.44 -26.02
N LEU A 29 -7.85 11.35 -24.85
CA LEU A 29 -8.13 10.09 -24.18
C LEU A 29 -9.48 9.48 -24.61
N ARG A 30 -10.13 10.04 -25.63
CA ARG A 30 -11.40 9.57 -26.18
C ARG A 30 -11.15 8.86 -27.52
N LEU A 31 -11.56 7.61 -27.59
CA LEU A 31 -11.46 6.72 -28.74
C LEU A 31 -12.86 6.47 -29.29
N ALA A 32 -13.12 6.99 -30.50
CA ALA A 32 -14.36 6.72 -31.22
C ALA A 32 -14.23 5.41 -32.01
N CYS A 33 -15.16 4.49 -31.81
CA CYS A 33 -15.20 3.27 -32.60
C CYS A 33 -15.68 3.58 -34.04
N PRO A 34 -15.10 2.98 -35.09
CA PRO A 34 -15.68 3.02 -36.42
C PRO A 34 -17.13 2.51 -36.42
N GLU A 35 -18.02 3.24 -37.09
CA GLU A 35 -19.43 2.87 -37.27
C GLU A 35 -19.61 2.13 -38.60
N PHE A 36 -20.43 1.07 -38.60
CA PHE A 36 -20.78 0.30 -39.79
C PHE A 36 -22.27 0.52 -40.09
N PRO A 37 -22.63 1.35 -41.09
CA PRO A 37 -24.00 1.85 -41.27
C PRO A 37 -24.99 0.80 -41.82
N SER A 38 -24.51 -0.29 -42.42
CA SER A 38 -25.32 -1.45 -42.81
C SER A 38 -25.29 -2.50 -41.70
N GLU A 39 -26.46 -3.04 -41.32
CA GLU A 39 -26.70 -3.92 -40.15
C GLU A 39 -25.44 -4.67 -39.64
N PRO A 40 -24.86 -4.27 -38.49
CA PRO A 40 -23.61 -4.84 -38.04
C PRO A 40 -23.81 -6.27 -37.52
N ALA A 41 -23.32 -7.25 -38.29
CA ALA A 41 -23.11 -8.62 -37.84
C ALA A 41 -21.95 -8.77 -36.83
N ALA A 42 -21.43 -7.66 -36.29
CA ALA A 42 -20.43 -7.66 -35.23
C ALA A 42 -21.05 -8.17 -33.91
N GLN A 43 -20.70 -9.40 -33.54
CA GLN A 43 -21.15 -10.02 -32.28
C GLN A 43 -20.29 -9.66 -31.06
N LYS A 44 -19.00 -9.37 -31.28
CA LYS A 44 -18.08 -8.87 -30.25
C LYS A 44 -16.97 -8.04 -30.89
N THR A 45 -16.78 -6.83 -30.38
CA THR A 45 -15.68 -5.93 -30.74
C THR A 45 -14.62 -5.98 -29.65
N TYR A 46 -13.36 -6.08 -30.04
CA TYR A 46 -12.20 -5.86 -29.17
C TYR A 46 -11.53 -4.55 -29.55
N LEU A 47 -11.10 -3.78 -28.56
CA LEU A 47 -10.37 -2.52 -28.74
C LEU A 47 -9.08 -2.59 -27.93
N GLY A 48 -7.97 -2.75 -28.64
CA GLY A 48 -6.63 -2.62 -28.09
C GLY A 48 -6.20 -1.16 -28.09
N VAL A 49 -5.76 -0.65 -26.94
CA VAL A 49 -5.25 0.71 -26.79
C VAL A 49 -3.82 0.67 -26.31
N TYR A 50 -2.93 1.36 -27.00
CA TYR A 50 -1.56 1.58 -26.58
C TYR A 50 -1.44 2.96 -25.93
N LEU A 51 -1.26 2.99 -24.61
CA LEU A 51 -1.17 4.23 -23.82
C LEU A 51 0.31 4.60 -23.60
N PRO A 52 0.74 5.86 -23.81
CA PRO A 52 2.12 6.29 -23.59
C PRO A 52 2.69 5.85 -22.22
N PRO A 53 3.96 5.46 -22.13
CA PRO A 53 4.54 4.88 -20.92
C PRO A 53 4.62 5.85 -19.73
N GLU A 54 4.50 7.16 -19.97
CA GLU A 54 4.43 8.22 -18.95
C GLU A 54 3.03 8.32 -18.32
N LEU A 55 1.99 7.83 -19.02
CA LEU A 55 0.59 7.94 -18.58
C LEU A 55 0.15 6.70 -17.82
N VAL A 56 -0.37 6.94 -16.62
CA VAL A 56 -0.94 5.96 -15.70
C VAL A 56 -2.44 5.84 -15.95
N PHE A 57 -2.88 4.65 -16.37
CA PHE A 57 -4.30 4.33 -16.47
C PHE A 57 -4.96 4.31 -15.07
N LEU A 58 -5.95 5.19 -14.86
CA LEU A 58 -6.73 5.27 -13.62
C LEU A 58 -8.08 4.53 -13.76
N GLY A 59 -8.64 4.49 -14.97
CA GLY A 59 -9.89 3.80 -15.28
C GLY A 59 -10.44 4.20 -16.65
N SER A 60 -11.58 3.62 -17.03
CA SER A 60 -12.30 3.91 -18.28
C SER A 60 -13.76 4.29 -17.99
N VAL A 61 -14.37 4.98 -18.95
CA VAL A 61 -15.78 5.40 -18.97
C VAL A 61 -16.35 5.05 -20.34
N GLY A 62 -17.53 4.42 -20.36
CA GLY A 62 -18.23 3.96 -21.56
C GLY A 62 -18.78 2.54 -21.38
N GLN A 63 -19.45 2.00 -22.41
CA GLN A 63 -20.01 0.63 -22.39
C GLN A 63 -18.97 -0.44 -22.77
N TRP A 64 -17.77 -0.31 -22.23
CA TRP A 64 -16.62 -1.16 -22.52
C TRP A 64 -16.26 -1.99 -21.30
N THR A 65 -16.15 -3.30 -21.50
CA THR A 65 -15.65 -4.23 -20.47
C THR A 65 -14.13 -4.24 -20.52
N ASP A 66 -13.51 -4.02 -19.37
CA ASP A 66 -12.07 -4.15 -19.18
C ASP A 66 -11.69 -5.65 -19.20
N GLU A 67 -10.80 -6.05 -20.13
CA GLU A 67 -10.26 -7.43 -20.23
C GLU A 67 -8.80 -7.49 -19.72
N LEU A 68 -8.42 -6.57 -18.82
CA LEU A 68 -7.17 -6.64 -18.05
C LEU A 68 -7.29 -7.68 -16.92
N TRP A 69 -6.19 -8.37 -16.65
CA TRP A 69 -6.03 -9.24 -15.48
C TRP A 69 -4.85 -8.78 -14.63
N TRP A 70 -4.93 -9.08 -13.34
CA TRP A 70 -3.99 -8.61 -12.36
C TRP A 70 -3.07 -9.74 -11.93
N ARG A 71 -1.76 -9.52 -12.07
CA ARG A 71 -0.73 -10.44 -11.59
C ARG A 71 0.21 -9.71 -10.64
N PHE A 72 0.63 -10.38 -9.57
CA PHE A 72 1.82 -9.96 -8.84
C PHE A 72 3.02 -10.11 -9.78
N GLY A 73 3.80 -9.04 -9.93
CA GLY A 73 5.08 -9.07 -10.65
C GLY A 73 6.26 -9.32 -9.71
N ASP A 74 7.45 -9.50 -10.27
CA ASP A 74 8.69 -9.79 -9.53
C ASP A 74 9.28 -8.59 -8.77
N SER A 75 8.58 -7.45 -8.76
CA SER A 75 8.96 -6.21 -8.08
C SER A 75 7.81 -5.71 -7.21
N VAL A 76 8.11 -4.81 -6.26
CA VAL A 76 7.14 -4.29 -5.29
C VAL A 76 6.12 -3.35 -5.95
N GLY A 77 5.16 -3.92 -6.67
CA GLY A 77 4.09 -3.22 -7.38
C GLY A 77 3.19 -4.17 -8.17
N PHE A 78 1.92 -3.82 -8.27
CA PHE A 78 0.99 -4.52 -9.17
C PHE A 78 1.20 -4.00 -10.60
N LYS A 79 1.40 -4.90 -11.56
CA LYS A 79 1.40 -4.55 -12.99
C LYS A 79 0.13 -5.06 -13.65
N PHE A 80 -0.38 -4.25 -14.57
CA PHE A 80 -1.44 -4.65 -15.48
C PHE A 80 -0.88 -5.62 -16.49
N TYR A 81 -1.64 -6.67 -16.77
CA TYR A 81 -1.42 -7.50 -17.92
C TYR A 81 -2.74 -7.59 -18.70
N PRO A 82 -2.71 -7.57 -20.04
CA PRO A 82 -3.90 -7.87 -20.82
C PRO A 82 -4.18 -9.37 -20.73
N ARG A 83 -5.45 -9.78 -20.72
CA ARG A 83 -5.81 -11.21 -20.64
C ARG A 83 -5.32 -12.01 -21.86
N ARG A 84 -5.13 -11.34 -22.98
CA ARG A 84 -4.40 -11.77 -24.18
C ARG A 84 -3.61 -10.59 -24.69
N TYR A 85 -2.34 -10.77 -25.06
CA TYR A 85 -1.60 -9.74 -25.79
C TYR A 85 -2.12 -9.64 -27.23
N ASP A 86 -1.73 -8.60 -27.95
CA ASP A 86 -2.21 -8.31 -29.31
C ASP A 86 -2.05 -9.52 -30.26
N SER A 87 -0.84 -10.09 -30.33
CA SER A 87 -0.55 -11.31 -31.10
C SER A 87 -1.41 -12.52 -30.68
N ASP A 88 -1.61 -12.72 -29.37
CA ASP A 88 -2.40 -13.84 -28.83
C ASP A 88 -3.90 -13.65 -29.06
N LEU A 89 -4.35 -12.40 -29.14
CA LEU A 89 -5.72 -12.00 -29.43
C LEU A 89 -6.01 -12.23 -30.92
N VAL A 90 -5.16 -11.70 -31.81
CA VAL A 90 -5.24 -11.93 -33.26
C VAL A 90 -5.19 -13.43 -33.55
N SER A 91 -4.19 -14.15 -33.04
CA SER A 91 -4.06 -15.60 -33.21
C SER A 91 -5.34 -16.35 -32.78
N TRP A 92 -5.90 -16.02 -31.61
CA TRP A 92 -7.12 -16.65 -31.13
C TRP A 92 -8.37 -16.30 -31.96
N VAL A 93 -8.55 -15.06 -32.40
CA VAL A 93 -9.70 -14.68 -33.24
C VAL A 93 -9.58 -15.25 -34.65
N THR A 94 -8.36 -15.38 -35.18
CA THR A 94 -8.10 -15.97 -36.52
C THR A 94 -8.14 -17.49 -36.56
N GLN A 95 -8.13 -18.17 -35.41
CA GLN A 95 -7.98 -19.64 -35.31
C GLN A 95 -8.98 -20.41 -36.19
N ASP A 96 -10.23 -19.94 -36.26
CA ASP A 96 -11.31 -20.56 -37.03
C ASP A 96 -11.55 -19.89 -38.40
N VAL A 97 -10.78 -18.85 -38.74
CA VAL A 97 -10.95 -18.01 -39.95
C VAL A 97 -9.88 -18.28 -41.01
N GLY A 98 -8.78 -18.96 -40.66
CA GLY A 98 -7.79 -19.43 -41.64
C GLY A 98 -6.94 -18.32 -42.28
N VAL A 99 -6.68 -17.23 -41.54
CA VAL A 99 -5.87 -16.09 -42.00
C VAL A 99 -4.41 -16.51 -42.17
N THR A 100 -3.79 -16.12 -43.29
CA THR A 100 -2.37 -16.38 -43.59
C THR A 100 -1.54 -15.11 -43.49
N GLY A 101 -0.54 -15.12 -42.61
CA GLY A 101 0.33 -13.97 -42.30
C GLY A 101 0.05 -13.38 -40.92
N ASP A 102 1.01 -12.61 -40.39
CA ASP A 102 0.83 -11.84 -39.16
C ASP A 102 0.49 -10.38 -39.51
N PRO A 103 -0.77 -9.92 -39.35
CA PRO A 103 -1.13 -8.51 -39.55
C PRO A 103 -0.47 -7.58 -38.50
N GLY A 104 0.11 -8.14 -37.44
CA GLY A 104 0.89 -7.48 -36.39
C GLY A 104 2.06 -6.63 -36.91
N GLU A 105 2.93 -7.22 -37.74
CA GLU A 105 4.34 -6.78 -37.88
C GLU A 105 4.57 -5.35 -38.40
N THR A 106 3.62 -4.74 -39.12
CA THR A 106 3.84 -3.46 -39.84
C THR A 106 3.39 -2.20 -39.10
N PHE A 107 2.58 -2.31 -38.05
CA PHE A 107 2.10 -1.13 -37.31
C PHE A 107 2.96 -0.91 -36.05
N GLN A 108 3.66 0.23 -35.99
CA GLN A 108 4.46 0.57 -34.81
C GLN A 108 3.55 0.89 -33.64
N THR A 109 3.57 0.03 -32.62
CA THR A 109 2.90 0.22 -31.35
C THR A 109 3.93 0.55 -30.28
N ASP A 110 3.71 1.62 -29.52
CA ASP A 110 4.55 2.03 -28.40
C ASP A 110 3.69 2.31 -27.16
N GLY A 111 4.24 2.06 -25.98
CA GLY A 111 3.56 2.20 -24.70
C GLY A 111 2.89 0.94 -24.15
N ARG A 112 2.02 1.15 -23.16
CA ARG A 112 1.35 0.11 -22.37
C ARG A 112 0.04 -0.33 -23.05
N PHE A 113 -0.07 -1.61 -23.38
CA PHE A 113 -1.27 -2.17 -24.02
C PHE A 113 -2.39 -2.43 -23.00
N HIS A 114 -3.57 -1.91 -23.30
CA HIS A 114 -4.82 -2.12 -22.57
C HIS A 114 -5.87 -2.71 -23.51
N LEU A 115 -6.59 -3.75 -23.06
CA LEU A 115 -7.58 -4.46 -23.86
C LEU A 115 -8.98 -4.26 -23.31
N PHE A 116 -9.88 -3.79 -24.17
CA PHE A 116 -11.30 -3.62 -23.87
C PHE A 116 -12.15 -4.47 -24.83
N SER A 117 -13.38 -4.80 -24.43
CA SER A 117 -14.34 -5.44 -25.33
C SER A 117 -15.78 -4.99 -25.09
N THR A 118 -16.61 -5.09 -26.12
CA THR A 118 -18.05 -4.85 -26.05
C THR A 118 -18.80 -5.73 -27.05
N LEU A 119 -20.06 -6.04 -26.79
CA LEU A 119 -20.87 -6.89 -27.69
C LEU A 119 -21.46 -6.08 -28.84
N ARG A 120 -21.83 -4.82 -28.59
CA ARG A 120 -22.24 -3.83 -29.60
C ARG A 120 -21.86 -2.44 -29.09
N PRO A 121 -20.88 -1.74 -29.70
CA PRO A 121 -20.66 -0.33 -29.37
C PRO A 121 -21.90 0.47 -29.79
N LEU A 122 -22.32 1.42 -28.95
CA LEU A 122 -23.32 2.41 -29.35
C LEU A 122 -22.71 3.37 -30.41
N PRO A 123 -23.53 4.05 -31.22
CA PRO A 123 -23.01 5.13 -32.04
C PRO A 123 -22.36 6.23 -31.18
N PRO A 124 -21.34 6.94 -31.70
CA PRO A 124 -20.81 8.13 -31.03
C PRO A 124 -21.93 9.16 -30.77
N PRO A 125 -21.93 9.87 -29.62
CA PRO A 125 -20.86 9.96 -28.64
C PRO A 125 -20.90 8.91 -27.52
N GLU A 126 -21.95 8.07 -27.46
CA GLU A 126 -22.28 7.27 -26.26
C GLU A 126 -21.52 5.94 -26.20
N GLY A 127 -21.12 5.40 -27.34
CA GLY A 127 -20.27 4.20 -27.43
C GLY A 127 -18.77 4.46 -27.35
N ASP A 128 -18.32 5.72 -27.28
CA ASP A 128 -16.90 6.04 -27.26
C ASP A 128 -16.22 5.56 -25.98
N LEU A 129 -15.02 4.98 -26.11
CA LEU A 129 -14.19 4.64 -24.97
C LEU A 129 -13.47 5.92 -24.51
N THR A 130 -13.82 6.43 -23.33
CA THR A 130 -13.08 7.52 -22.69
C THR A 130 -12.18 6.96 -21.60
N LEU A 131 -10.88 7.15 -21.74
CA LEU A 131 -9.88 6.76 -20.77
C LEU A 131 -9.66 7.89 -19.77
N VAL A 132 -9.42 7.53 -18.51
CA VAL A 132 -8.96 8.44 -17.47
C VAL A 132 -7.52 8.05 -17.17
N ALA A 133 -6.59 8.91 -17.58
CA ALA A 133 -5.16 8.74 -17.36
C ALA A 133 -4.54 10.03 -16.84
N ILE A 134 -3.45 9.91 -16.09
CA ILE A 134 -2.66 11.01 -15.56
C ILE A 134 -1.18 10.68 -15.72
N ASP A 135 -0.33 11.69 -15.78
CA ASP A 135 1.13 11.52 -15.73
C ASP A 135 1.59 10.83 -14.42
N GLU A 136 2.52 9.89 -14.54
CA GLU A 136 3.02 9.04 -13.43
C GLU A 136 3.76 9.85 -12.36
N ASP A 137 4.55 10.83 -12.78
CA ASP A 137 5.30 11.72 -11.88
C ASP A 137 4.36 12.71 -11.18
N LEU A 138 3.36 13.26 -11.89
CA LEU A 138 2.35 14.16 -11.33
C LEU A 138 1.51 13.47 -10.25
N LEU A 139 1.05 12.23 -10.50
CA LEU A 139 0.30 11.44 -9.52
C LEU A 139 1.18 11.13 -8.30
N SER A 140 2.41 10.67 -8.54
CA SER A 140 3.39 10.36 -7.49
C SER A 140 3.71 11.58 -6.61
N PHE A 141 3.91 12.74 -7.24
CA PHE A 141 4.14 14.01 -6.57
C PHE A 141 2.94 14.42 -5.71
N LEU A 142 1.71 14.33 -6.24
CA LEU A 142 0.50 14.67 -5.50
C LEU A 142 0.32 13.80 -4.25
N ILE A 143 0.50 12.48 -4.38
CA ILE A 143 0.44 11.53 -3.24
C ILE A 143 1.50 11.90 -2.19
N PHE A 144 2.75 12.14 -2.63
CA PHE A 144 3.84 12.50 -1.74
C PHE A 144 3.56 13.79 -0.96
N VAL A 145 3.10 14.84 -1.66
CA VAL A 145 2.75 16.13 -1.04
C VAL A 145 1.61 15.96 -0.03
N VAL A 146 0.53 15.25 -0.38
CA VAL A 146 -0.61 15.04 0.53
C VAL A 146 -0.18 14.30 1.80
N VAL A 147 0.61 13.22 1.67
CA VAL A 147 1.08 12.42 2.82
C VAL A 147 2.06 13.20 3.68
N VAL A 148 3.04 13.90 3.09
CA VAL A 148 4.04 14.66 3.84
C VAL A 148 3.43 15.88 4.50
N VAL A 149 2.62 16.69 3.79
CA VAL A 149 1.97 17.88 4.38
C VAL A 149 0.96 17.48 5.46
N GLY A 150 0.15 16.44 5.22
CA GLY A 150 -0.73 15.88 6.25
C GLY A 150 0.04 15.40 7.48
N GLY A 151 1.11 14.62 7.26
CA GLY A 151 2.02 14.15 8.31
C GLY A 151 2.67 15.30 9.10
N LEU A 152 3.03 16.40 8.44
CA LEU A 152 3.60 17.61 9.04
C LEU A 152 2.58 18.39 9.88
N ILE A 153 1.34 18.55 9.41
CA ILE A 153 0.25 19.18 10.19
C ILE A 153 0.02 18.37 11.48
N LEU A 154 0.09 17.05 11.41
CA LEU A 154 -0.05 16.15 12.56
C LEU A 154 1.07 16.29 13.62
N LEU A 155 2.26 16.83 13.30
CA LEU A 155 3.30 17.10 14.32
C LEU A 155 2.82 18.06 15.42
N ARG A 156 1.83 18.92 15.14
CA ARG A 156 1.31 19.92 16.09
C ARG A 156 0.33 19.35 17.12
N TYR A 157 -0.15 18.12 16.92
CA TYR A 157 -1.11 17.46 17.80
C TYR A 157 -0.45 16.40 18.70
N SER A 158 -1.12 16.03 19.80
CA SER A 158 -0.69 14.96 20.72
C SER A 158 -0.77 13.57 20.07
N ALA A 159 -0.27 12.53 20.72
CA ALA A 159 -0.15 11.20 20.12
C ALA A 159 -1.50 10.55 19.73
N ALA A 160 -2.55 10.70 20.56
CA ALA A 160 -3.85 10.07 20.34
C ALA A 160 -4.52 10.45 18.99
N PRO A 161 -4.70 11.74 18.62
CA PRO A 161 -5.27 12.10 17.32
C PRO A 161 -4.40 11.66 16.13
N ARG A 162 -3.08 11.53 16.28
CA ARG A 162 -2.21 11.00 15.20
C ARG A 162 -2.59 9.57 14.83
N PHE A 163 -2.81 8.71 15.82
CA PHE A 163 -3.25 7.33 15.60
C PHE A 163 -4.66 7.26 15.01
N PHE A 164 -5.58 8.12 15.45
CA PHE A 164 -6.93 8.18 14.88
C PHE A 164 -6.92 8.57 13.39
N VAL A 165 -6.18 9.63 13.03
CA VAL A 165 -6.05 10.06 11.62
C VAL A 165 -5.31 9.00 10.79
N LEU A 166 -4.30 8.33 11.33
CA LEU A 166 -3.63 7.22 10.64
C LEU A 166 -4.59 6.05 10.37
N GLY A 167 -5.42 5.69 11.36
CA GLY A 167 -6.46 4.66 11.21
C GLY A 167 -7.51 5.06 10.17
N ALA A 168 -7.96 6.31 10.19
CA ALA A 168 -8.89 6.86 9.20
C ALA A 168 -8.29 6.87 7.78
N PHE A 169 -7.01 7.23 7.64
CA PHE A 169 -6.29 7.20 6.36
C PHE A 169 -6.19 5.76 5.80
N VAL A 170 -5.86 4.78 6.64
CA VAL A 170 -5.86 3.36 6.25
C VAL A 170 -7.27 2.89 5.86
N ALA A 171 -8.31 3.28 6.60
CA ALA A 171 -9.69 2.95 6.25
C ALA A 171 -10.12 3.55 4.89
N VAL A 172 -9.72 4.80 4.60
CA VAL A 172 -9.95 5.44 3.29
C VAL A 172 -9.19 4.71 2.17
N LEU A 173 -7.94 4.30 2.38
CA LEU A 173 -7.20 3.49 1.39
C LEU A 173 -7.87 2.13 1.13
N VAL A 174 -8.40 1.47 2.16
CA VAL A 174 -9.16 0.21 2.02
C VAL A 174 -10.46 0.44 1.23
N LEU A 175 -11.22 1.51 1.54
CA LEU A 175 -12.42 1.87 0.78
C LEU A 175 -12.10 2.18 -0.69
N LEU A 176 -11.03 2.94 -0.96
CA LEU A 176 -10.53 3.15 -2.32
C LEU A 176 -10.14 1.83 -2.99
N GLY A 177 -9.54 0.89 -2.27
CA GLY A 177 -9.22 -0.46 -2.78
C GLY A 177 -10.43 -1.31 -3.16
N VAL A 178 -11.58 -1.08 -2.51
CA VAL A 178 -12.84 -1.77 -2.80
C VAL A 178 -13.62 -1.11 -3.94
N PHE A 179 -13.76 0.22 -3.92
CA PHE A 179 -14.59 0.95 -4.88
C PHE A 179 -13.84 1.38 -6.16
N LEU A 180 -12.55 1.66 -6.07
CA LEU A 180 -11.68 2.04 -7.20
C LEU A 180 -10.39 1.18 -7.17
N PRO A 181 -10.50 -0.15 -7.36
CA PRO A 181 -9.36 -1.08 -7.22
C PRO A 181 -8.18 -0.72 -8.14
N THR A 182 -8.47 -0.19 -9.33
CA THR A 182 -7.47 0.32 -10.28
C THR A 182 -6.67 1.48 -9.68
N PHE A 183 -7.35 2.53 -9.22
CA PHE A 183 -6.76 3.73 -8.63
C PHE A 183 -5.98 3.44 -7.35
N SER A 184 -6.53 2.62 -6.44
CA SER A 184 -5.86 2.27 -5.18
C SER A 184 -4.51 1.57 -5.41
N ARG A 185 -4.40 0.74 -6.46
CA ARG A 185 -3.13 0.05 -6.79
C ARG A 185 -2.07 0.98 -7.38
N GLN A 186 -2.47 2.05 -8.08
CA GLN A 186 -1.53 3.10 -8.50
C GLN A 186 -1.02 3.90 -7.29
N ILE A 187 -1.86 4.11 -6.27
CA ILE A 187 -1.46 4.80 -5.03
C ILE A 187 -0.57 3.92 -4.15
N VAL A 188 -0.88 2.63 -4.01
CA VAL A 188 -0.13 1.69 -3.15
C VAL A 188 1.13 1.18 -3.87
N GLY A 189 2.07 2.11 -4.06
CA GLY A 189 3.38 1.85 -4.66
C GLY A 189 4.56 2.21 -3.75
N ALA A 190 5.77 2.15 -4.31
CA ALA A 190 7.00 2.52 -3.62
C ALA A 190 6.98 3.98 -3.11
N VAL A 191 6.42 4.91 -3.89
CA VAL A 191 6.34 6.34 -3.53
C VAL A 191 5.53 6.57 -2.25
N LEU A 192 4.35 5.96 -2.11
CA LEU A 192 3.55 6.01 -0.89
C LEU A 192 4.31 5.43 0.30
N SER A 193 5.00 4.31 0.09
CA SER A 193 5.80 3.65 1.14
C SER A 193 6.94 4.56 1.62
N CYS A 194 7.65 5.21 0.70
CA CYS A 194 8.68 6.21 1.01
C CYS A 194 8.10 7.45 1.71
N ALA A 195 6.93 7.95 1.30
CA ALA A 195 6.27 9.08 1.94
C ALA A 195 5.87 8.77 3.40
N ILE A 196 5.25 7.61 3.64
CA ILE A 196 4.88 7.13 4.98
C ILE A 196 6.14 6.94 5.85
N LEU A 197 7.20 6.33 5.31
CA LEU A 197 8.48 6.15 6.00
C LEU A 197 9.09 7.51 6.39
N THR A 198 9.06 8.49 5.49
CA THR A 198 9.54 9.85 5.74
C THR A 198 8.80 10.51 6.90
N VAL A 199 7.46 10.44 6.90
CA VAL A 199 6.62 10.95 8.01
C VAL A 199 6.91 10.21 9.33
N MET A 200 7.08 8.88 9.28
CA MET A 200 7.43 8.08 10.46
C MET A 200 8.80 8.48 11.05
N VAL A 201 9.81 8.70 10.20
CA VAL A 201 11.14 9.17 10.64
C VAL A 201 11.04 10.57 11.25
N LEU A 202 10.29 11.50 10.65
CA LEU A 202 10.07 12.84 11.19
C LEU A 202 9.40 12.81 12.57
N TRP A 203 8.36 11.98 12.75
CA TRP A 203 7.70 11.80 14.05
C TRP A 203 8.64 11.16 15.08
N LEU A 204 9.46 10.19 14.68
CA LEU A 204 10.43 9.54 15.56
C LEU A 204 11.52 10.53 16.01
N VAL A 205 12.07 11.34 15.09
CA VAL A 205 13.02 12.42 15.41
C VAL A 205 12.38 13.46 16.34
N GLN A 206 11.15 13.91 16.07
CA GLN A 206 10.42 14.83 16.96
C GLN A 206 10.26 14.22 18.37
N TYR A 207 9.84 12.95 18.46
CA TYR A 207 9.65 12.27 19.73
C TYR A 207 10.96 12.17 20.53
N TYR A 208 12.05 11.73 19.91
CA TYR A 208 13.34 11.59 20.58
C TYR A 208 14.02 12.93 20.93
N ALA A 209 13.90 13.94 20.08
CA ALA A 209 14.58 15.21 20.25
C ALA A 209 13.80 16.21 21.13
N TRP A 210 12.47 16.17 21.14
CA TRP A 210 11.64 17.18 21.83
C TRP A 210 10.84 16.58 22.99
N ILE A 211 10.15 15.46 22.79
CA ILE A 211 9.25 14.88 23.80
C ILE A 211 10.06 14.16 24.90
N ARG A 212 10.95 13.24 24.53
CA ARG A 212 11.77 12.47 25.47
C ARG A 212 12.63 13.30 26.45
N PRO A 213 13.26 14.43 26.07
CA PRO A 213 13.99 15.24 27.05
C PRO A 213 13.10 16.07 27.99
N HIS A 214 11.83 16.33 27.63
CA HIS A 214 10.86 17.05 28.45
C HIS A 214 9.94 16.14 29.29
N ASP A 215 10.14 14.82 29.23
CA ASP A 215 9.37 13.85 29.99
C ASP A 215 9.64 14.02 31.51
N PRO A 216 8.65 14.45 32.31
CA PRO A 216 8.84 14.80 33.72
C PRO A 216 9.36 13.62 34.55
N ASP A 217 9.02 12.40 34.16
CA ASP A 217 9.47 11.17 34.81
C ASP A 217 10.98 10.94 34.62
N LEU A 218 11.51 11.27 33.44
CA LEU A 218 12.95 11.19 33.15
C LEU A 218 13.72 12.35 33.79
N ILE A 219 13.09 13.52 33.96
CA ILE A 219 13.65 14.66 34.69
C ILE A 219 13.73 14.31 36.18
N ALA A 220 12.63 13.89 36.81
CA ALA A 220 12.58 13.48 38.21
C ALA A 220 13.59 12.37 38.53
N ARG A 221 13.70 11.33 37.67
CA ARG A 221 14.71 10.27 37.83
C ARG A 221 16.15 10.77 37.72
N LYS A 222 16.43 11.80 36.91
CA LYS A 222 17.76 12.44 36.85
C LYS A 222 18.03 13.24 38.12
N GLU A 223 17.05 14.00 38.60
CA GLU A 223 17.15 14.78 39.84
C GLU A 223 17.36 13.88 41.06
N THR A 224 16.60 12.79 41.23
CA THR A 224 16.83 11.81 42.32
C THR A 224 18.25 11.25 42.27
N ARG A 225 18.77 10.93 41.08
CA ARG A 225 20.16 10.44 40.92
C ARG A 225 21.20 11.51 41.27
N GLN A 226 20.95 12.78 40.93
CA GLN A 226 21.82 13.89 41.32
C GLN A 226 21.79 14.13 42.84
N GLN A 227 20.61 14.12 43.46
CA GLN A 227 20.44 14.25 44.91
C GLN A 227 21.15 13.13 45.67
N VAL A 228 20.99 11.87 45.25
CA VAL A 228 21.72 10.72 45.85
C VAL A 228 23.23 10.86 45.67
N ARG A 229 23.71 11.37 44.52
CA ARG A 229 25.14 11.61 44.28
C ARG A 229 25.69 12.73 45.16
N LEU A 230 24.95 13.83 45.33
CA LEU A 230 25.30 14.94 46.22
C LEU A 230 25.28 14.51 47.69
N ALA A 231 24.29 13.71 48.11
CA ALA A 231 24.23 13.15 49.47
C ALA A 231 25.46 12.28 49.75
N ARG A 232 25.83 11.37 48.84
CA ARG A 232 27.05 10.55 48.97
C ARG A 232 28.33 11.38 49.03
N LEU A 233 28.43 12.47 48.27
CA LEU A 233 29.57 13.38 48.36
C LEU A 233 29.58 14.11 49.71
N ARG A 234 28.43 14.59 50.19
CA ARG A 234 28.31 15.25 51.50
C ARG A 234 28.67 14.31 52.65
N THR A 235 28.31 13.03 52.59
CA THR A 235 28.76 12.01 53.56
C THR A 235 30.27 11.74 53.47
N LYS A 236 30.87 11.78 52.27
CA LYS A 236 32.32 11.62 52.09
C LYS A 236 33.15 12.83 52.52
N LEU A 237 32.60 14.04 52.42
CA LEU A 237 33.25 15.29 52.89
C LEU A 237 32.84 15.67 54.32
N ALA A 238 31.92 14.95 54.95
CA ALA A 238 31.65 15.11 56.38
C ALA A 238 32.93 14.73 57.14
N PRO A 239 33.48 15.61 58.00
CA PRO A 239 34.66 15.27 58.78
C PRO A 239 34.36 14.06 59.64
N THR A 240 35.25 13.05 59.60
CA THR A 240 35.16 11.86 60.45
C THR A 240 34.97 12.33 61.90
N PRO A 241 33.86 12.00 62.59
CA PRO A 241 33.72 12.33 63.99
C PRO A 241 34.87 11.68 64.73
N ALA A 242 35.62 12.48 65.50
CA ALA A 242 36.86 12.04 66.13
C ALA A 242 36.60 10.76 66.94
N THR A 243 37.32 9.69 66.60
CA THR A 243 37.20 8.40 67.26
C THR A 243 37.63 8.55 68.73
N SER A 244 36.66 8.64 69.63
CA SER A 244 36.89 8.49 71.07
C SER A 244 37.36 7.06 71.33
N VAL A 245 38.63 6.91 71.67
CA VAL A 245 39.28 5.61 71.95
C VAL A 245 38.70 4.99 73.23
N PRO A 246 38.52 3.66 73.32
CA PRO A 246 37.66 3.04 74.34
C PRO A 246 38.36 2.79 75.69
N GLY A 247 37.59 2.82 76.78
CA GLY A 247 38.06 2.52 78.14
C GLY A 247 37.21 1.47 78.87
N ALA A 248 37.78 0.26 79.00
CA ALA A 248 37.52 -0.78 80.01
C ALA A 248 36.13 -1.46 80.17
N LEU A 249 36.19 -2.80 80.28
CA LEU A 249 35.18 -3.83 80.60
C LEU A 249 35.95 -5.03 81.23
N PRO A 250 35.29 -6.08 81.76
CA PRO A 250 33.95 -6.20 82.36
C PRO A 250 34.20 -6.39 83.89
N PRO A 251 33.85 -7.47 84.64
CA PRO A 251 32.77 -8.49 84.59
C PRO A 251 31.59 -8.06 85.51
N SER A 252 30.54 -8.83 85.85
CA SER A 252 30.12 -10.22 85.54
C SER A 252 28.58 -10.32 85.63
N GLY A 253 27.97 -11.44 85.21
CA GLY A 253 26.53 -11.70 85.45
C GLY A 253 25.84 -12.62 84.44
N THR A 254 26.02 -13.93 84.58
CA THR A 254 25.39 -14.97 83.73
C THR A 254 23.92 -15.24 84.06
N LEU A 255 23.05 -15.38 83.05
CA LEU A 255 22.00 -16.44 83.05
C LEU A 255 21.45 -16.80 81.65
N TYR A 256 21.84 -18.00 81.19
CA TYR A 256 21.09 -19.05 80.48
C TYR A 256 19.94 -18.77 79.44
N ASP A 257 20.25 -19.21 78.21
CA ASP A 257 19.51 -19.90 77.11
C ASP A 257 18.24 -20.76 77.48
N PRO A 258 17.49 -21.45 76.57
CA PRO A 258 17.32 -21.35 75.10
C PRO A 258 15.85 -21.19 74.61
N GLY A 259 15.68 -20.86 73.32
CA GLY A 259 14.40 -20.99 72.59
C GLY A 259 14.60 -21.27 71.09
N LYS A 260 14.36 -22.53 70.66
CA LYS A 260 14.46 -23.00 69.27
C LYS A 260 13.15 -22.84 68.48
N GLN A 261 13.25 -23.08 67.16
CA GLN A 261 12.17 -23.32 66.16
C GLN A 261 11.45 -22.04 65.64
N ALA A 262 11.11 -21.92 64.34
CA ALA A 262 11.34 -22.80 63.17
C ALA A 262 11.41 -21.98 61.85
N ASP A 263 11.73 -22.65 60.73
CA ASP A 263 11.08 -22.62 59.39
C ASP A 263 10.47 -21.31 58.82
N GLN A 264 10.46 -21.02 57.51
CA GLN A 264 10.79 -21.72 56.26
C GLN A 264 11.09 -20.63 55.19
N SER A 265 12.03 -20.79 54.25
CA SER A 265 11.87 -21.42 52.92
C SER A 265 10.81 -20.80 51.98
N GLY A 266 11.23 -20.46 50.75
CA GLY A 266 10.41 -19.87 49.67
C GLY A 266 11.11 -18.65 49.06
N LYS A 267 11.90 -18.72 47.97
CA LYS A 267 11.95 -19.58 46.76
C LYS A 267 10.85 -19.32 45.71
N THR A 268 11.11 -18.28 44.91
CA THR A 268 11.07 -18.24 43.43
C THR A 268 9.90 -18.88 42.66
N THR A 269 9.04 -18.04 42.08
CA THR A 269 8.32 -18.17 40.79
C THR A 269 7.77 -16.75 40.54
N ASP A 270 8.05 -16.00 39.48
CA ASP A 270 8.24 -16.25 38.03
C ASP A 270 6.99 -16.80 37.33
N ASP A 271 6.02 -15.91 37.10
CA ASP A 271 4.87 -16.13 36.21
C ASP A 271 4.89 -15.07 35.10
N ARG A 272 5.32 -15.51 33.91
CA ARG A 272 5.17 -14.81 32.64
C ARG A 272 4.02 -15.48 31.87
N PRO A 273 3.13 -14.74 31.19
CA PRO A 273 1.92 -15.34 30.64
C PRO A 273 2.23 -16.24 29.45
N ASP A 274 1.68 -17.45 29.48
CA ASP A 274 1.45 -18.26 28.29
C ASP A 274 -0.05 -18.27 27.98
N GLY A 275 -0.38 -18.05 26.71
CA GLY A 275 -1.71 -17.66 26.25
C GLY A 275 -2.03 -18.25 24.88
N SER A 276 -1.58 -19.48 24.63
CA SER A 276 -1.82 -20.20 23.38
C SER A 276 -3.10 -21.04 23.40
N GLU A 277 -4.05 -20.62 22.57
CA GLU A 277 -4.61 -21.45 21.49
C GLU A 277 -5.31 -22.80 21.81
N GLN A 278 -6.64 -22.81 21.68
CA GLN A 278 -7.49 -23.87 21.07
C GLN A 278 -8.95 -23.35 21.10
N ARG A 279 -9.69 -23.07 20.01
CA ARG A 279 -9.87 -23.73 18.70
C ARG A 279 -10.54 -25.11 18.76
N LYS A 280 -11.86 -25.12 18.99
CA LYS A 280 -12.79 -26.22 18.63
C LYS A 280 -14.24 -25.71 18.51
N GLY A 281 -14.96 -26.20 17.49
CA GLY A 281 -16.31 -25.77 17.09
C GLY A 281 -16.29 -25.09 15.71
N GLY A 282 -17.12 -25.45 14.73
CA GLY A 282 -18.21 -26.44 14.68
C GLY A 282 -18.37 -27.03 13.27
N PRO A 283 -19.47 -27.76 12.99
CA PRO A 283 -19.58 -28.64 11.82
C PRO A 283 -19.90 -27.90 10.52
N GLN A 284 -19.48 -28.49 9.38
CA GLN A 284 -20.13 -28.25 8.09
C GLN A 284 -21.27 -29.24 7.92
N ASN A 285 -22.44 -28.71 7.58
CA ASN A 285 -23.58 -29.48 7.08
C ASN A 285 -23.45 -29.64 5.55
N GLU A 286 -24.18 -30.64 5.05
CA GLU A 286 -24.81 -30.79 3.71
C GLU A 286 -24.30 -29.92 2.54
#